data_AF-H8FQQ3-F1
#
_entry.id   AF-H8FQQ3-F1
#
_cell.length_a   1.000
_cell.length_b   1.000
_cell.length_c   1.000
_cell.angle_alpha   90.00
_cell.angle_beta   90.00
_cell.angle_gamma   90.00
#
_symmetry.space_group_name_H-M   'P 1'
#
loop_
_entity.id
_entity.type
_entity.pdbx_description
1 polymer ?
#
loop_
_entity_poly.entity_id
_entity_poly.type
_entity_poly.pdbx_seq_one_letter_code
_entity_poly.pdbx_strand_id
1 'polypeptide(L)'
;MSDTSRAAALLAQVARGLVRHGREETVRTLGDCRTDIGLSDVGRAITCLRAAVLNKIGGKPTETLQRQLVLQRGHWLEAGLIPAFRANGATLMSQLEISITPGDVPIRALLDLTLVADGVVRVQELKSTARLPDVLSPGYEVQLYGQIGLLYAYWNQPVFGAEGLSQRTFPQLVQALFGIVLPDTPERVDLEGWVLCVSMNDAKAFGPYGPDANMTDLVLKTAETLWHAMRQEDSNLPICPGFHPLCDWCDQTKLRVELTNRLGPDDADALLERITTNGNDYDRLTVSPLK
;
A
#
# COMPACT_ATOMS: atom_id res chain seq x y z
N MET A 1 -3.68 38.94 -18.19
CA MET A 1 -3.64 37.47 -18.22
C MET A 1 -4.98 36.96 -18.71
N SER A 2 -5.01 36.02 -19.66
CA SER A 2 -6.25 35.35 -20.09
C SER A 2 -6.81 34.45 -18.98
N ASP A 3 -8.09 34.10 -19.06
CA ASP A 3 -8.72 33.15 -18.11
C ASP A 3 -8.02 31.79 -18.09
N THR A 4 -7.59 31.30 -19.24
CA THR A 4 -6.79 30.08 -19.37
C THR A 4 -5.45 30.18 -18.62
N SER A 5 -4.82 31.35 -18.64
CA SER A 5 -3.57 31.61 -17.91
C SER A 5 -3.78 31.66 -16.38
N ARG A 6 -4.93 32.16 -15.92
CA ARG A 6 -5.29 32.16 -14.49
C ARG A 6 -5.59 30.75 -13.97
N ALA A 7 -6.35 29.96 -14.73
CA ALA A 7 -6.66 28.57 -14.37
C ALA A 7 -5.39 27.70 -14.28
N ALA A 8 -4.50 27.82 -15.26
CA ALA A 8 -3.23 27.09 -15.25
C ALA A 8 -2.35 27.49 -14.05
N ALA A 9 -2.32 28.78 -13.69
CA ALA A 9 -1.57 29.27 -12.53
C ALA A 9 -2.10 28.68 -11.21
N LEU A 10 -3.43 28.59 -11.05
CA LEU A 10 -4.07 27.97 -9.90
C LEU A 10 -3.71 26.48 -9.78
N LEU A 11 -3.86 25.72 -10.86
CA LEU A 11 -3.52 24.29 -10.86
C LEU A 11 -2.04 24.06 -10.54
N ALA A 12 -1.15 24.91 -11.07
CA ALA A 12 0.27 24.84 -10.76
C ALA A 12 0.57 25.19 -9.29
N GLN A 13 -0.16 26.15 -8.69
CA GLN A 13 -0.04 26.47 -7.27
C GLN A 13 -0.46 25.30 -6.40
N VAL A 14 -1.59 24.66 -6.70
CA VAL A 14 -2.05 23.45 -5.99
C VAL A 14 -1.04 22.32 -6.13
N ALA A 15 -0.56 22.04 -7.35
CA ALA A 15 0.41 20.98 -7.59
C ALA A 15 1.69 21.17 -6.76
N ARG A 16 2.26 22.38 -6.77
CA ARG A 16 3.45 22.70 -5.95
C ARG A 16 3.17 22.57 -4.45
N GLY A 17 1.99 22.99 -4.01
CA GLY A 17 1.55 22.87 -2.62
C GLY A 17 1.49 21.40 -2.19
N LEU A 18 0.83 20.54 -2.96
CA LEU A 18 0.70 19.11 -2.66
C LEU A 18 2.05 18.40 -2.67
N VAL A 19 2.94 18.70 -3.63
CA VAL A 19 4.30 18.16 -3.65
C VAL A 19 5.07 18.53 -2.39
N ARG A 20 5.06 19.81 -2.01
CA ARG A 20 5.77 20.29 -0.83
C ARG A 20 5.21 19.66 0.43
N HIS A 21 3.88 19.68 0.58
CA HIS A 21 3.20 19.13 1.73
C HIS A 21 3.47 17.62 1.87
N GLY A 22 3.30 16.84 0.80
CA GLY A 22 3.54 15.39 0.84
C GLY A 22 4.99 15.03 1.17
N ARG A 23 5.97 15.83 0.73
CA ARG A 23 7.38 15.64 1.11
C ARG A 23 7.62 15.93 2.60
N GLU A 24 7.08 17.03 3.11
CA GLU A 24 7.18 17.40 4.53
C GLU A 24 6.51 16.34 5.42
N GLU A 25 5.33 15.85 5.00
CA GLU A 25 4.59 14.79 5.69
C GLU A 25 5.36 13.47 5.70
N THR A 26 5.84 13.00 4.53
CA THR A 26 6.64 11.77 4.41
C THR A 26 7.86 11.78 5.32
N VAL A 27 8.60 12.90 5.36
CA VAL A 27 9.77 13.02 6.25
C VAL A 27 9.35 12.97 7.71
N ARG A 28 8.21 13.57 8.06
CA ARG A 28 7.71 13.60 9.44
C ARG A 28 7.21 12.23 9.92
N THR A 29 6.57 11.46 9.05
CA THR A 29 5.89 10.21 9.43
C THR A 29 6.72 8.97 9.14
N LEU A 30 7.42 8.91 8.00
CA LEU A 30 8.06 7.70 7.50
C LEU A 30 9.59 7.73 7.54
N GLY A 31 10.19 8.92 7.62
CA GLY A 31 11.65 9.08 7.52
C GLY A 31 12.19 8.70 6.14
N ASP A 32 13.39 8.11 6.08
CA ASP A 32 13.98 7.60 4.84
C ASP A 32 13.56 6.14 4.59
N CYS A 33 12.50 5.97 3.79
CA CYS A 33 11.96 4.67 3.40
C CYS A 33 12.89 3.87 2.47
N ARG A 34 14.10 4.32 2.12
CA ARG A 34 15.06 3.48 1.37
C ARG A 34 15.80 2.49 2.27
N THR A 35 15.72 2.69 3.58
CA THR A 35 16.49 1.92 4.57
C THR A 35 15.76 0.70 5.12
N ASP A 36 14.50 0.51 4.72
CA ASP A 36 13.60 -0.56 5.15
C ASP A 36 12.69 -1.00 4.01
N ILE A 37 11.97 -2.11 4.21
CA ILE A 37 10.91 -2.59 3.33
C ILE A 37 9.55 -2.37 4.00
N GLY A 38 8.67 -1.62 3.35
CA GLY A 38 7.28 -1.47 3.78
C GLY A 38 6.41 -2.62 3.26
N LEU A 39 5.33 -2.94 3.96
CA LEU A 39 4.39 -3.97 3.48
C LEU A 39 3.64 -3.56 2.20
N SER A 40 3.49 -2.27 1.95
CA SER A 40 3.01 -1.76 0.66
C SER A 40 4.03 -1.97 -0.47
N ASP A 41 5.34 -2.00 -0.15
CA ASP A 41 6.38 -2.38 -1.12
C ASP A 41 6.30 -3.88 -1.43
N VAL A 42 6.03 -4.72 -0.43
CA VAL A 42 5.79 -6.16 -0.61
C VAL A 42 4.57 -6.42 -1.49
N GLY A 43 3.45 -5.73 -1.21
CA GLY A 43 2.24 -5.78 -2.05
C GLY A 43 2.48 -5.29 -3.48
N ARG A 44 3.41 -4.36 -3.68
CA ARG A 44 3.86 -3.96 -5.02
C ARG A 44 4.75 -5.03 -5.65
N ALA A 45 5.65 -5.65 -4.89
CA ALA A 45 6.59 -6.65 -5.40
C ALA A 45 5.91 -7.95 -5.84
N ILE A 46 4.86 -8.40 -5.13
CA ILE A 46 4.05 -9.55 -5.56
C ILE A 46 3.33 -9.29 -6.88
N THR A 47 3.02 -8.01 -7.16
CA THR A 47 2.40 -7.59 -8.41
C THR A 47 3.46 -7.40 -9.51
N CYS A 48 4.54 -6.70 -9.21
CA CYS A 48 5.66 -6.44 -10.10
C CYS A 48 6.93 -6.09 -9.32
N LEU A 49 7.83 -7.06 -9.16
CA LEU A 49 9.10 -6.89 -8.46
C LEU A 49 9.94 -5.76 -9.07
N ARG A 50 10.02 -5.67 -10.40
CA ARG A 50 10.72 -4.61 -11.11
C ARG A 50 10.19 -3.22 -10.72
N ALA A 51 8.88 -3.04 -10.67
CA ALA A 51 8.26 -1.77 -10.28
C ALA A 51 8.55 -1.44 -8.81
N ALA A 52 8.54 -2.43 -7.92
CA ALA A 52 8.87 -2.25 -6.51
C ALA A 52 10.33 -1.82 -6.32
N VAL A 53 11.28 -2.51 -6.98
CA VAL A 53 12.70 -2.16 -6.93
C VAL A 53 12.93 -0.75 -7.47
N LEU A 54 12.42 -0.44 -8.67
CA LEU A 54 12.59 0.88 -9.29
C LEU A 54 11.91 2.00 -8.50
N ASN A 55 10.81 1.74 -7.81
CA ASN A 55 10.21 2.73 -6.91
C ASN A 55 11.12 3.08 -5.72
N LYS A 56 11.99 2.15 -5.31
CA LYS A 56 12.89 2.33 -4.17
C LYS A 56 14.25 2.92 -4.58
N ILE A 57 14.86 2.37 -5.64
CA ILE A 57 16.19 2.78 -6.13
C ILE A 57 16.12 3.86 -7.19
N GLY A 58 15.06 3.86 -8.01
CA GLY A 58 14.90 4.79 -9.12
C GLY A 58 14.57 6.21 -8.64
N GLY A 59 14.87 7.20 -9.49
CA GLY A 59 14.52 8.60 -9.24
C GLY A 59 13.03 8.79 -8.99
N LYS A 60 12.62 9.90 -8.38
CA LYS A 60 11.18 10.13 -8.13
C LYS A 60 10.44 10.22 -9.48
N PRO A 61 9.37 9.44 -9.69
CA PRO A 61 8.52 9.60 -10.87
C PRO A 61 8.00 11.04 -10.96
N THR A 62 7.67 11.49 -12.18
CA THR A 62 7.28 12.87 -12.43
C THR A 62 6.16 13.32 -11.48
N GLU A 63 6.41 14.41 -10.76
CA GLU A 63 5.49 14.97 -9.77
C GLU A 63 4.36 15.74 -10.47
N THR A 64 3.43 15.02 -11.08
CA THR A 64 2.24 15.60 -11.72
C THR A 64 1.14 15.88 -10.69
N LEU A 65 0.29 16.87 -10.96
CA LEU A 65 -0.89 17.17 -10.13
C LEU A 65 -1.76 15.92 -9.94
N GLN A 66 -2.01 15.18 -11.01
CA GLN A 66 -2.82 13.95 -10.98
C GLN A 66 -2.25 12.93 -9.99
N ARG A 67 -0.93 12.68 -10.05
CA ARG A 67 -0.27 11.75 -9.12
C ARG A 67 -0.41 12.23 -7.67
N GLN A 68 -0.18 13.52 -7.42
CA GLN A 68 -0.27 14.08 -6.08
C GLN A 68 -1.69 14.01 -5.52
N LEU A 69 -2.72 14.26 -6.35
CA LEU A 69 -4.11 14.11 -5.93
C LEU A 69 -4.44 12.66 -5.53
N VAL A 70 -3.93 11.67 -6.25
CA VAL A 70 -4.14 10.26 -5.88
C VAL A 70 -3.52 9.93 -4.52
N LEU A 71 -2.28 10.36 -4.28
CA LEU A 71 -1.58 10.13 -3.00
C LEU A 71 -2.30 10.84 -1.85
N GLN A 72 -2.62 12.13 -2.03
CA GLN A 72 -3.20 12.97 -1.00
C GLN A 72 -4.63 12.58 -0.64
N ARG A 73 -5.39 12.01 -1.59
CA ARG A 73 -6.70 11.42 -1.29
C ARG A 73 -6.61 10.26 -0.30
N GLY A 74 -5.53 9.48 -0.30
CA GLY A 74 -5.29 8.45 0.72
C GLY A 74 -5.18 9.05 2.11
N HIS A 75 -4.30 10.05 2.28
CA HIS A 75 -4.12 10.73 3.56
C HIS A 75 -5.38 11.43 4.05
N TRP A 76 -6.12 12.10 3.16
CA TRP A 76 -7.40 12.72 3.52
C TRP A 76 -8.47 11.70 3.91
N LEU A 77 -8.46 10.53 3.27
CA LEU A 77 -9.36 9.42 3.62
C LEU A 77 -9.09 8.94 5.04
N GLU A 78 -7.83 8.65 5.38
CA GLU A 78 -7.44 8.23 6.74
C GLU A 78 -7.86 9.27 7.78
N ALA A 79 -7.49 10.54 7.54
CA ALA A 79 -7.82 11.64 8.44
C ALA A 79 -9.34 11.87 8.59
N GLY A 80 -10.11 11.59 7.53
CA GLY A 80 -11.57 11.73 7.52
C GLY A 80 -12.31 10.57 8.20
N LEU A 81 -11.81 9.33 8.08
CA LEU A 81 -12.45 8.15 8.66
C LEU A 81 -12.19 7.99 10.16
N ILE A 82 -11.03 8.44 10.67
CA ILE A 82 -10.71 8.35 12.10
C ILE A 82 -11.80 8.98 12.98
N PRO A 83 -12.25 10.24 12.75
CA PRO A 83 -13.35 10.83 13.50
C PRO A 83 -14.67 10.06 13.37
N ALA A 84 -14.96 9.46 12.21
CA ALA A 84 -16.20 8.70 11.99
C ALA A 84 -16.23 7.42 12.85
N PHE A 85 -15.12 6.68 12.89
CA PHE A 85 -15.01 5.53 13.79
C PHE A 85 -15.12 5.93 15.26
N ARG A 86 -14.42 7.01 15.67
CA ARG A 86 -14.48 7.53 17.04
C ARG A 86 -15.87 8.02 17.44
N ALA A 87 -16.63 8.61 16.51
CA ALA A 87 -18.01 9.04 16.76
C ALA A 87 -18.94 7.85 17.09
N ASN A 88 -18.62 6.65 16.61
CA ASN A 88 -19.30 5.41 16.96
C ASN A 88 -18.73 4.74 18.23
N GLY A 89 -17.86 5.42 18.96
CA GLY A 89 -17.24 4.91 20.19
C GLY A 89 -16.09 3.93 19.98
N ALA A 90 -15.55 3.81 18.75
CA ALA A 90 -14.43 2.92 18.50
C ALA A 90 -13.14 3.46 19.14
N THR A 91 -12.48 2.61 19.93
CA THR A 91 -11.11 2.82 20.38
C THR A 91 -10.16 2.36 19.28
N LEU A 92 -9.31 3.28 18.80
CA LEU A 92 -8.40 3.01 17.70
C LEU A 92 -7.11 3.80 17.84
N MET A 93 -6.03 3.21 17.36
CA MET A 93 -4.77 3.90 17.04
C MET A 93 -4.62 3.94 15.53
N SER A 94 -4.10 5.05 15.01
CA SER A 94 -3.72 5.20 13.61
C SER A 94 -2.23 5.04 13.43
N GLN A 95 -1.78 4.56 12.27
CA GLN A 95 -0.37 4.46 11.92
C GLN A 95 0.42 3.62 12.95
N LEU A 96 -0.12 2.46 13.33
CA LEU A 96 0.59 1.52 14.20
C LEU A 96 1.79 0.97 13.44
N GLU A 97 2.98 1.21 13.97
CA GLU A 97 4.24 0.73 13.43
C GLU A 97 4.63 -0.62 14.05
N ILE A 98 5.10 -1.54 13.20
CA ILE A 98 5.80 -2.77 13.59
C ILE A 98 7.17 -2.75 12.90
N SER A 99 8.25 -2.66 13.67
CA SER A 99 9.62 -2.56 13.17
C SER A 99 10.44 -3.80 13.54
N ILE A 100 10.80 -4.62 12.54
CA ILE A 100 11.53 -5.89 12.73
C ILE A 100 12.69 -6.00 11.75
N THR A 101 13.69 -6.83 12.10
CA THR A 101 14.80 -7.16 11.19
C THR A 101 15.06 -8.66 11.19
N PRO A 102 14.26 -9.48 10.48
CA PRO A 102 14.56 -10.89 10.28
C PRO A 102 15.81 -11.03 9.40
N GLY A 103 16.85 -11.67 9.95
CA GLY A 103 18.14 -11.76 9.26
C GLY A 103 18.77 -10.38 9.07
N ASP A 104 18.98 -9.97 7.81
CA ASP A 104 19.49 -8.65 7.42
C ASP A 104 18.44 -7.76 6.72
N VAL A 105 17.17 -8.15 6.76
CA VAL A 105 16.06 -7.48 6.06
C VAL A 105 15.29 -6.58 7.02
N PRO A 106 15.53 -5.26 7.05
CA PRO A 106 14.73 -4.33 7.84
C PRO A 106 13.32 -4.21 7.24
N ILE A 107 12.29 -4.52 8.02
CA ILE A 107 10.88 -4.40 7.63
C ILE A 107 10.19 -3.44 8.60
N ARG A 108 9.49 -2.44 8.03
CA ARG A 108 8.64 -1.52 8.78
C ARG A 108 7.21 -1.61 8.25
N ALA A 109 6.34 -2.26 9.00
CA ALA A 109 4.91 -2.29 8.70
C ALA A 109 4.22 -1.10 9.34
N LEU A 110 3.40 -0.40 8.57
CA LEU A 110 2.49 0.62 9.09
C LEU A 110 1.07 0.17 8.80
N LEU A 111 0.27 0.09 9.86
CA LEU A 111 -1.14 -0.26 9.80
C LEU A 111 -1.93 1.05 9.87
N ASP A 112 -2.78 1.29 8.87
CA ASP A 112 -3.55 2.54 8.77
C ASP A 112 -4.37 2.77 10.04
N LEU A 113 -5.22 1.80 10.39
CA LEU A 113 -6.02 1.82 11.61
C LEU A 113 -5.98 0.46 12.31
N THR A 114 -5.79 0.48 13.63
CA THR A 114 -5.94 -0.70 14.50
C THR A 114 -6.97 -0.38 15.56
N LEU A 115 -8.14 -1.04 15.48
CA LEU A 115 -9.23 -0.90 16.44
C LEU A 115 -9.07 -1.97 17.52
N VAL A 116 -9.35 -1.58 18.76
CA VAL A 116 -9.18 -2.45 19.91
C VAL A 116 -10.36 -2.32 20.86
N ALA A 117 -10.87 -3.45 21.32
CA ALA A 117 -11.83 -3.56 22.40
C ALA A 117 -11.49 -4.77 23.29
N ASP A 118 -12.28 -5.01 24.33
CA ASP A 118 -12.06 -6.16 25.22
C ASP A 118 -12.15 -7.48 24.44
N GLY A 119 -11.02 -8.18 24.32
CA GLY A 119 -10.90 -9.43 23.56
C GLY A 119 -11.00 -9.32 22.04
N VAL A 120 -11.04 -8.11 21.46
CA VAL A 120 -11.24 -7.89 20.01
C VAL A 120 -10.20 -6.94 19.46
N VAL A 121 -9.54 -7.33 18.37
CA VAL A 121 -8.61 -6.50 17.61
C VAL A 121 -8.96 -6.55 16.13
N ARG A 122 -9.00 -5.39 15.48
CA ARG A 122 -9.27 -5.27 14.05
C ARG A 122 -8.20 -4.42 13.36
N VAL A 123 -7.57 -4.98 12.34
CA VAL A 123 -6.66 -4.25 11.44
C VAL A 123 -7.46 -3.75 10.24
N GLN A 124 -7.48 -2.44 10.01
CA GLN A 124 -8.25 -1.85 8.92
C GLN A 124 -7.29 -1.11 7.99
N GLU A 125 -7.04 -1.70 6.82
CA GLU A 125 -6.29 -1.08 5.72
C GLU A 125 -7.24 -0.25 4.85
N LEU A 126 -6.89 1.00 4.57
CA LEU A 126 -7.73 1.96 3.86
C LEU A 126 -7.20 2.20 2.44
N LYS A 127 -8.08 2.06 1.44
CA LYS A 127 -7.73 2.30 0.04
C LYS A 127 -8.65 3.32 -0.59
N SER A 128 -8.11 4.50 -0.91
CA SER A 128 -8.81 5.46 -1.76
C SER A 128 -8.78 5.00 -3.21
N THR A 129 -9.95 4.80 -3.80
CA THR A 129 -10.11 4.31 -5.18
C THR A 129 -10.89 5.32 -6.02
N ALA A 130 -10.65 5.36 -7.33
CA ALA A 130 -11.48 6.15 -8.24
C ALA A 130 -12.83 5.45 -8.49
N ARG A 131 -12.79 4.13 -8.64
CA ARG A 131 -13.95 3.23 -8.70
C ARG A 131 -13.73 2.08 -7.73
N LEU A 132 -14.80 1.64 -7.09
CA LEU A 132 -14.75 0.48 -6.21
C LEU A 132 -14.43 -0.78 -7.03
N PRO A 133 -13.46 -1.59 -6.62
CA PRO A 133 -13.14 -2.81 -7.34
C PRO A 133 -14.16 -3.92 -7.07
N ASP A 134 -14.38 -4.79 -8.04
CA ASP A 134 -15.20 -6.00 -7.85
C ASP A 134 -14.47 -7.04 -7.00
N VAL A 135 -13.15 -7.15 -7.19
CA VAL A 135 -12.24 -8.07 -6.49
C VAL A 135 -11.05 -7.29 -5.95
N LEU A 136 -10.57 -7.66 -4.76
CA LEU A 136 -9.41 -7.01 -4.16
C LEU A 136 -8.13 -7.31 -4.97
N SER A 137 -7.28 -6.30 -5.12
CA SER A 137 -5.96 -6.50 -5.74
C SER A 137 -5.10 -7.45 -4.88
N PRO A 138 -4.43 -8.45 -5.48
CA PRO A 138 -3.54 -9.36 -4.73
C PRO A 138 -2.47 -8.63 -3.91
N GLY A 139 -2.00 -7.48 -4.41
CA GLY A 139 -1.03 -6.67 -3.66
C GLY A 139 -1.59 -6.10 -2.36
N TYR A 140 -2.85 -5.67 -2.35
CA TYR A 140 -3.53 -5.17 -1.13
C TYR A 140 -3.85 -6.30 -0.16
N GLU A 141 -4.25 -7.46 -0.69
CA GLU A 141 -4.49 -8.66 0.11
C GLU A 141 -3.21 -9.14 0.80
N VAL A 142 -2.10 -9.27 0.06
CA VAL A 142 -0.79 -9.65 0.62
C VAL A 142 -0.27 -8.63 1.62
N GLN A 143 -0.46 -7.33 1.35
CA GLN A 143 -0.11 -6.27 2.31
C GLN A 143 -0.85 -6.46 3.64
N LEU A 144 -2.17 -6.67 3.60
CA LEU A 144 -2.98 -6.86 4.79
C LEU A 144 -2.61 -8.14 5.54
N TYR A 145 -2.41 -9.26 4.84
CA TYR A 145 -1.93 -10.50 5.46
C TYR A 145 -0.60 -10.31 6.17
N GLY A 146 0.32 -9.54 5.58
CA GLY A 146 1.57 -9.16 6.23
C GLY A 146 1.34 -8.38 7.52
N GLN A 147 0.44 -7.40 7.51
CA GLN A 147 0.14 -6.57 8.68
C GLN A 147 -0.42 -7.41 9.84
N ILE A 148 -1.43 -8.25 9.55
CA ILE A 148 -2.05 -9.14 10.54
C ILE A 148 -1.04 -10.19 11.02
N GLY A 149 -0.28 -10.80 10.10
CA GLY A 149 0.70 -11.84 10.40
C GLY A 149 1.83 -11.33 11.29
N LEU A 150 2.36 -10.14 11.01
CA LEU A 150 3.39 -9.52 11.85
C LEU A 150 2.83 -9.10 13.21
N LEU A 151 1.62 -8.53 13.28
CA LEU A 151 0.96 -8.21 14.54
C LEU A 151 0.79 -9.46 15.41
N TYR A 152 0.34 -10.57 14.81
CA TYR A 152 0.17 -11.85 15.49
C TYR A 152 1.52 -12.42 15.95
N ALA A 153 2.49 -12.56 15.05
CA ALA A 153 3.78 -13.22 15.35
C ALA A 153 4.62 -12.46 16.38
N TYR A 154 4.54 -11.13 16.37
CA TYR A 154 5.34 -10.28 17.25
C TYR A 154 4.58 -9.72 18.44
N TRP A 155 3.30 -10.09 18.64
CA TRP A 155 2.38 -9.57 19.64
C TRP A 155 3.02 -9.16 20.99
N ASN A 156 3.82 -10.06 21.57
CA ASN A 156 4.47 -9.84 22.87
C ASN A 156 5.97 -9.47 22.78
N GLN A 157 6.42 -8.94 21.65
CA GLN A 157 7.78 -8.44 21.45
C GLN A 157 7.79 -6.91 21.40
N PRO A 158 8.85 -6.25 21.91
CA PRO A 158 8.91 -4.79 22.03
C PRO A 158 9.24 -4.11 20.69
N VAL A 159 8.47 -4.40 19.65
CA VAL A 159 8.72 -3.94 18.27
C VAL A 159 7.67 -2.96 17.76
N PHE A 160 6.68 -2.60 18.59
CA PHE A 160 5.57 -1.74 18.21
C PHE A 160 5.80 -0.28 18.60
N GLY A 161 5.22 0.62 17.82
CA GLY A 161 5.15 2.05 18.12
C GLY A 161 3.87 2.70 17.60
N ALA A 162 3.33 3.65 18.35
CA ALA A 162 2.20 4.49 17.95
C ALA A 162 2.12 5.74 18.84
N GLU A 163 1.62 6.84 18.30
CA GLU A 163 1.32 8.09 19.05
C GLU A 163 2.46 8.58 19.97
N GLY A 164 3.71 8.49 19.48
CA GLY A 164 4.91 8.92 20.23
C GLY A 164 5.46 7.89 21.22
N LEU A 165 4.81 6.73 21.36
CA LEU A 165 5.35 5.57 22.06
C LEU A 165 6.08 4.67 21.06
N SER A 166 7.19 4.07 21.49
CA SER A 166 7.98 3.13 20.69
C SER A 166 8.57 2.03 21.56
N GLN A 167 9.00 0.93 20.93
CA GLN A 167 9.64 -0.22 21.57
C GLN A 167 8.78 -0.84 22.69
N ARG A 168 7.47 -0.99 22.42
CA ARG A 168 6.49 -1.63 23.30
C ARG A 168 6.01 -2.94 22.71
N THR A 169 5.54 -3.85 23.56
CA THR A 169 4.69 -4.95 23.07
C THR A 169 3.32 -4.41 22.69
N PHE A 170 2.56 -5.14 21.89
CA PHE A 170 1.23 -4.67 21.49
C PHE A 170 0.28 -4.52 22.71
N PRO A 171 0.18 -5.49 23.64
CA PRO A 171 -0.59 -5.30 24.87
C PRO A 171 -0.15 -4.10 25.72
N GLN A 172 1.16 -3.87 25.85
CA GLN A 172 1.68 -2.71 26.59
C GLN A 172 1.28 -1.39 25.93
N LEU A 173 1.33 -1.33 24.60
CA LEU A 173 0.95 -0.15 23.84
C LEU A 173 -0.55 0.14 24.01
N VAL A 174 -1.40 -0.87 23.89
CA VAL A 174 -2.85 -0.76 24.09
C VAL A 174 -3.19 -0.33 25.53
N GLN A 175 -2.55 -0.92 26.53
CA GLN A 175 -2.75 -0.52 27.93
C GLN A 175 -2.34 0.93 28.17
N ALA A 176 -1.22 1.37 27.60
CA ALA A 176 -0.71 2.73 27.78
C ALA A 176 -1.60 3.78 27.10
N LEU A 177 -2.11 3.48 25.91
CA LEU A 177 -2.93 4.41 25.12
C LEU A 177 -4.39 4.45 25.58
N PHE A 178 -4.96 3.30 25.95
CA PHE A 178 -6.40 3.14 26.12
C PHE A 178 -6.82 2.56 27.47
N GLY A 179 -5.87 2.13 28.31
CA GLY A 179 -6.18 1.50 29.60
C GLY A 179 -6.80 0.10 29.48
N ILE A 180 -6.75 -0.51 28.29
CA ILE A 180 -7.31 -1.85 28.01
C ILE A 180 -6.22 -2.91 28.23
N VAL A 181 -6.51 -3.90 29.08
CA VAL A 181 -5.61 -5.03 29.33
C VAL A 181 -5.90 -6.13 28.31
N LEU A 182 -5.00 -6.28 27.33
CA LEU A 182 -5.02 -7.42 26.42
C LEU A 182 -4.24 -8.62 26.99
N PRO A 183 -4.56 -9.86 26.58
CA PRO A 183 -3.78 -11.02 26.93
C PRO A 183 -2.37 -10.95 26.32
N ASP A 184 -1.40 -11.62 26.95
CA ASP A 184 -0.02 -11.71 26.48
C ASP A 184 0.14 -12.55 25.19
N THR A 185 -0.91 -13.24 24.74
CA THR A 185 -0.88 -14.07 23.53
C THR A 185 -2.05 -13.72 22.60
N PRO A 186 -1.83 -13.68 21.28
CA PRO A 186 -2.83 -13.26 20.31
C PRO A 186 -3.96 -14.29 20.13
N GLU A 187 -3.77 -15.57 20.48
CA GLU A 187 -4.79 -16.63 20.37
C GLU A 187 -6.00 -16.39 21.27
N ARG A 188 -5.86 -15.50 22.25
CA ARG A 188 -6.89 -15.18 23.23
C ARG A 188 -7.70 -13.94 22.86
N VAL A 189 -7.44 -13.35 21.69
CA VAL A 189 -8.26 -12.29 21.13
C VAL A 189 -8.86 -12.75 19.80
N ASP A 190 -10.00 -12.18 19.47
CA ASP A 190 -10.52 -12.20 18.12
C ASP A 190 -9.73 -11.18 17.30
N LEU A 191 -8.79 -11.66 16.47
CA LEU A 191 -7.99 -10.83 15.57
C LEU A 191 -8.42 -11.05 14.11
N GLU A 192 -8.92 -9.98 13.50
CA GLU A 192 -9.25 -9.96 12.06
C GLU A 192 -8.67 -8.71 11.40
N GLY A 193 -8.56 -8.74 10.08
CA GLY A 193 -8.36 -7.53 9.31
C GLY A 193 -9.24 -7.44 8.07
N TRP A 194 -9.36 -6.20 7.59
CA TRP A 194 -10.24 -5.82 6.51
C TRP A 194 -9.54 -4.80 5.61
N VAL A 195 -9.78 -4.87 4.31
CA VAL A 195 -9.48 -3.75 3.41
C VAL A 195 -10.76 -2.98 3.15
N LEU A 196 -10.78 -1.69 3.46
CA LEU A 196 -11.89 -0.79 3.15
C LEU A 196 -11.51 0.08 1.96
N CYS A 197 -12.08 -0.24 0.81
CA CYS A 197 -11.98 0.58 -0.38
C CYS A 197 -13.04 1.68 -0.33
N VAL A 198 -12.63 2.94 -0.47
CA VAL A 198 -13.53 4.09 -0.47
C VAL A 198 -13.36 4.87 -1.76
N SER A 199 -14.48 5.13 -2.44
CA SER A 199 -14.58 6.00 -3.59
C SER A 199 -15.17 7.36 -3.19
N MET A 200 -15.41 8.25 -4.15
CA MET A 200 -16.04 9.54 -3.84
C MET A 200 -17.47 9.43 -3.28
N ASN A 201 -18.19 8.35 -3.64
CA ASN A 201 -19.63 8.25 -3.41
C ASN A 201 -20.05 6.99 -2.67
N ASP A 202 -19.14 6.03 -2.46
CA ASP A 202 -19.47 4.70 -1.93
C ASP A 202 -18.23 4.01 -1.36
N ALA A 203 -18.42 2.96 -0.56
CA ALA A 203 -17.36 2.16 0.05
C ALA A 203 -17.64 0.64 -0.04
N LYS A 204 -16.58 -0.16 -0.11
CA LYS A 204 -16.66 -1.63 -0.13
C LYS A 204 -15.59 -2.23 0.77
N ALA A 205 -15.99 -3.17 1.61
CA ALA A 205 -15.10 -3.92 2.49
C ALA A 205 -14.75 -5.28 1.89
N PHE A 206 -13.51 -5.72 2.10
CA PHE A 206 -13.00 -7.05 1.75
C PHE A 206 -12.44 -7.71 3.01
N GLY A 207 -12.91 -8.92 3.31
CA GLY A 207 -12.58 -9.67 4.52
C GLY A 207 -13.77 -10.52 5.01
N PRO A 208 -13.71 -11.04 6.25
CA PRO A 208 -12.59 -10.90 7.18
C PRO A 208 -11.37 -11.71 6.76
N TYR A 209 -10.19 -11.21 7.08
CA TYR A 209 -8.92 -11.92 6.95
C TYR A 209 -8.35 -12.22 8.33
N GLY A 210 -7.82 -13.42 8.52
CA GLY A 210 -7.15 -13.83 9.77
C GLY A 210 -5.64 -13.98 9.60
N PRO A 211 -4.90 -14.21 10.71
CA PRO A 211 -3.50 -14.59 10.64
C PRO A 211 -3.32 -15.88 9.83
N ASP A 212 -2.42 -15.85 8.85
CA ASP A 212 -2.08 -17.02 8.04
C ASP A 212 -0.56 -17.15 7.94
N ALA A 213 -0.03 -18.29 8.41
CA ALA A 213 1.41 -18.53 8.47
C ALA A 213 2.05 -18.65 7.08
N ASN A 214 1.34 -19.22 6.09
CA ASN A 214 1.84 -19.34 4.73
C ASN A 214 1.90 -17.96 4.06
N MET A 215 0.89 -17.12 4.27
CA MET A 215 0.89 -15.75 3.77
C MET A 215 1.95 -14.90 4.46
N THR A 216 2.18 -15.10 5.76
CA THR A 216 3.26 -14.42 6.49
C THR A 216 4.63 -14.82 5.94
N ASP A 217 4.87 -16.10 5.69
CA ASP A 217 6.10 -16.60 5.08
C ASP A 217 6.30 -16.06 3.65
N LEU A 218 5.23 -15.99 2.85
CA LEU A 218 5.25 -15.37 1.52
C LEU A 218 5.65 -13.89 1.62
N VAL A 219 5.09 -13.14 2.57
CA VAL A 219 5.41 -11.73 2.80
C VAL A 219 6.88 -11.55 3.15
N LEU A 220 7.41 -12.35 4.09
CA LEU A 220 8.81 -12.26 4.52
C LEU A 220 9.78 -12.61 3.38
N LYS A 221 9.52 -13.69 2.63
CA LYS A 221 10.32 -14.08 1.46
C LYS A 221 10.28 -13.05 0.34
N THR A 222 9.12 -12.43 0.12
CA THR A 222 8.97 -11.37 -0.88
C THR A 222 9.73 -10.11 -0.45
N ALA A 223 9.71 -9.77 0.84
CA ALA A 223 10.49 -8.67 1.39
C ALA A 223 12.00 -8.91 1.25
N GLU A 224 12.48 -10.12 1.56
CA GLU A 224 13.87 -10.53 1.37
C GLU A 224 14.31 -10.42 -0.11
N THR A 225 13.50 -10.97 -1.02
CA THR A 225 13.76 -10.90 -2.46
C THR A 225 13.85 -9.45 -2.94
N LEU A 226 12.91 -8.60 -2.51
CA LEU A 226 12.91 -7.18 -2.83
C LEU A 226 14.15 -6.47 -2.28
N TRP A 227 14.48 -6.70 -1.01
CA TRP A 227 15.64 -6.10 -0.35
C TRP A 227 16.94 -6.39 -1.07
N HIS A 228 17.19 -7.66 -1.42
CA HIS A 228 18.41 -8.04 -2.13
C HIS A 228 18.45 -7.49 -3.56
N ALA A 229 17.32 -7.51 -4.28
CA ALA A 229 17.25 -6.95 -5.63
C ALA A 229 17.53 -5.43 -5.63
N MET A 230 17.02 -4.70 -4.63
CA MET A 230 17.31 -3.27 -4.45
C MET A 230 18.79 -3.02 -4.18
N ARG A 231 19.44 -3.81 -3.31
CA ARG A 231 20.86 -3.64 -2.96
C ARG A 231 21.82 -3.96 -4.09
N GLN A 232 21.41 -4.81 -5.02
CA GLN A 232 22.15 -5.09 -6.24
C GLN A 232 21.91 -4.06 -7.35
N GLU A 233 21.03 -3.07 -7.11
CA GLU A 233 20.56 -2.11 -8.11
C GLU A 233 20.10 -2.79 -9.41
N ASP A 234 19.49 -3.97 -9.29
CA ASP A 234 19.12 -4.78 -10.45
C ASP A 234 17.98 -4.13 -11.23
N SER A 235 18.35 -3.34 -12.23
CA SER A 235 17.43 -2.71 -13.18
C SER A 235 17.09 -3.62 -14.38
N ASN A 236 17.67 -4.81 -14.45
CA ASN A 236 17.45 -5.84 -15.48
C ASN A 236 16.47 -6.93 -15.04
N LEU A 237 15.72 -6.70 -13.96
CA LEU A 237 14.63 -7.56 -13.55
C LEU A 237 13.61 -7.77 -14.68
N PRO A 238 13.10 -9.01 -14.86
CA PRO A 238 12.09 -9.31 -15.85
C PRO A 238 10.90 -8.35 -15.75
N ILE A 239 10.38 -7.94 -16.89
CA ILE A 239 9.06 -7.31 -16.92
C ILE A 239 8.07 -8.38 -16.44
N CYS A 240 7.23 -8.02 -15.47
CA CYS A 240 6.21 -8.94 -14.98
C CYS A 240 5.33 -9.39 -16.15
N PRO A 241 5.19 -10.71 -16.40
CA PRO A 241 4.32 -11.22 -17.44
C PRO A 241 2.86 -11.06 -16.99
N GLY A 242 2.05 -10.46 -17.85
CA GLY A 242 0.73 -9.99 -17.44
C GLY A 242 0.74 -8.48 -17.28
N PHE A 243 -0.31 -7.87 -17.79
CA PHE A 243 -0.30 -6.49 -18.18
C PHE A 243 -0.42 -5.53 -16.97
N HIS A 244 0.60 -4.69 -16.73
CA HIS A 244 0.59 -3.64 -15.69
C HIS A 244 0.72 -2.24 -16.31
N PRO A 245 -0.38 -1.70 -16.85
CA PRO A 245 -0.39 -0.46 -17.63
C PRO A 245 0.06 0.80 -16.89
N LEU A 246 0.13 0.73 -15.57
CA LEU A 246 0.37 1.88 -14.69
C LEU A 246 1.78 1.88 -14.09
N CYS A 247 2.66 0.97 -14.54
CA CYS A 247 4.03 1.04 -14.10
C CYS A 247 4.71 2.23 -14.81
N ASP A 248 4.91 3.33 -14.08
CA ASP A 248 5.69 4.51 -14.53
C ASP A 248 7.10 4.15 -15.02
N TRP A 249 7.53 2.92 -14.75
CA TRP A 249 8.85 2.37 -15.01
C TRP A 249 8.90 1.39 -16.19
N CYS A 250 7.75 1.02 -16.76
CA CYS A 250 7.69 0.23 -17.98
C CYS A 250 7.81 1.16 -19.18
N ASP A 251 8.75 0.86 -20.08
CA ASP A 251 8.92 1.58 -21.34
C ASP A 251 7.67 1.34 -22.21
N GLN A 252 6.84 2.36 -22.36
CA GLN A 252 5.60 2.30 -23.15
C GLN A 252 5.87 1.91 -24.61
N THR A 253 7.05 2.22 -25.15
CA THR A 253 7.45 1.82 -26.50
C THR A 253 7.69 0.33 -26.57
N LYS A 254 8.43 -0.24 -25.61
CA LYS A 254 8.63 -1.69 -25.52
C LYS A 254 7.34 -2.43 -25.24
N LEU A 255 6.47 -1.85 -24.41
CA LEU A 255 5.14 -2.38 -24.12
C LEU A 255 4.28 -2.42 -25.38
N ARG A 256 4.25 -1.33 -26.16
CA ARG A 256 3.52 -1.27 -27.42
C ARG A 256 4.05 -2.30 -28.41
N VAL A 257 5.38 -2.47 -28.52
CA VAL A 257 5.99 -3.49 -29.38
C VAL A 257 5.55 -4.90 -28.95
N GLU A 258 5.59 -5.20 -27.67
CA GLU A 258 5.20 -6.53 -27.18
C GLU A 258 3.70 -6.80 -27.33
N LEU A 259 2.84 -5.81 -27.09
CA LEU A 259 1.41 -5.92 -27.35
C LEU A 259 1.12 -6.07 -28.85
N THR A 260 1.81 -5.31 -29.70
CA THR A 260 1.65 -5.39 -31.16
C THR A 260 2.02 -6.78 -31.67
N ASN A 261 3.09 -7.37 -31.13
CA ASN A 261 3.51 -8.73 -31.47
C ASN A 261 2.50 -9.80 -31.05
N ARG A 262 1.71 -9.57 -30.00
CA ARG A 262 0.76 -10.55 -29.45
C ARG A 262 -0.67 -10.37 -29.94
N LEU A 263 -1.11 -9.14 -30.15
CA LEU A 263 -2.50 -8.77 -30.41
C LEU A 263 -2.70 -8.14 -31.80
N GLY A 264 -1.63 -7.70 -32.46
CA GLY A 264 -1.70 -6.82 -33.62
C GLY A 264 -1.73 -5.34 -33.22
N PRO A 265 -1.38 -4.43 -34.15
CA PRO A 265 -1.16 -3.01 -33.86
C PRO A 265 -2.43 -2.27 -33.41
N ASP A 266 -3.57 -2.50 -34.09
CA ASP A 266 -4.82 -1.80 -33.80
C ASP A 266 -5.39 -2.20 -32.44
N ASP A 267 -5.36 -3.50 -32.12
CA ASP A 267 -5.80 -4.02 -30.82
C ASP A 267 -4.85 -3.59 -29.69
N ALA A 268 -3.54 -3.52 -29.95
CA ALA A 268 -2.57 -2.99 -28.99
C ALA A 268 -2.83 -1.51 -28.68
N ASP A 269 -3.13 -0.70 -29.68
CA ASP A 269 -3.40 0.74 -29.52
C ASP A 269 -4.74 0.99 -28.84
N ALA A 270 -5.81 0.29 -29.23
CA ALA A 270 -7.11 0.36 -28.56
C ALA A 270 -7.01 -0.09 -27.10
N LEU A 271 -6.17 -1.09 -26.81
CA LEU A 271 -5.88 -1.52 -25.46
C LEU A 271 -5.19 -0.41 -24.67
N LEU A 272 -4.07 0.14 -25.19
CA LEU A 272 -3.30 1.27 -24.63
C LEU A 272 -4.15 2.53 -24.41
N GLU A 273 -5.10 2.82 -25.29
CA GLU A 273 -6.04 3.94 -25.14
C GLU A 273 -7.05 3.67 -24.02
N ARG A 274 -7.62 2.45 -23.94
CA ARG A 274 -8.55 2.07 -22.85
C ARG A 274 -7.90 2.15 -21.49
N ILE A 275 -6.63 1.76 -21.39
CA ILE A 275 -5.81 1.88 -20.19
C ILE A 275 -5.69 3.32 -19.72
N THR A 276 -5.24 4.18 -20.62
CA THR A 276 -4.87 5.55 -20.32
C THR A 276 -6.10 6.38 -20.02
N THR A 277 -7.23 6.05 -20.64
CA THR A 277 -8.49 6.79 -20.51
C THR A 277 -9.35 6.31 -19.35
N ASN A 278 -9.44 4.99 -19.12
CA ASN A 278 -10.43 4.45 -18.18
C ASN A 278 -9.84 4.01 -16.84
N GLY A 279 -8.53 3.73 -16.72
CA GLY A 279 -7.94 3.28 -15.45
C GLY A 279 -8.61 2.02 -14.87
N ASN A 280 -9.12 1.12 -15.71
CA ASN A 280 -9.64 -0.17 -15.27
C ASN A 280 -8.48 -1.06 -14.81
N ASP A 281 -8.66 -1.75 -13.68
CA ASP A 281 -7.88 -2.94 -13.37
C ASP A 281 -8.12 -3.94 -14.50
N TYR A 282 -7.04 -4.49 -15.06
CA TYR A 282 -7.15 -5.55 -16.02
C TYR A 282 -7.77 -6.74 -15.32
N ASP A 283 -8.98 -7.12 -15.71
CA ASP A 283 -9.33 -8.54 -15.72
C ASP A 283 -8.13 -9.24 -16.33
N ARG A 284 -7.46 -10.08 -15.53
CA ARG A 284 -6.31 -10.88 -15.95
C ARG A 284 -6.63 -11.40 -17.34
N LEU A 285 -5.98 -10.84 -18.36
CA LEU A 285 -5.95 -11.44 -19.68
C LEU A 285 -5.30 -12.79 -19.43
N THR A 286 -6.12 -13.82 -19.28
CA THR A 286 -5.73 -15.21 -19.30
C THR A 286 -5.24 -15.45 -20.72
N VAL A 287 -3.99 -15.07 -20.98
CA VAL A 287 -3.25 -15.61 -22.10
C VAL A 287 -3.09 -17.07 -21.74
N SER A 288 -4.04 -17.88 -22.22
CA SER A 288 -3.99 -19.34 -22.06
C SER A 288 -2.59 -19.82 -22.44
N PRO A 289 -2.00 -20.76 -21.68
CA PRO A 289 -0.78 -21.39 -22.13
C PRO A 289 -1.10 -22.15 -23.42
N LEU A 290 -0.38 -21.79 -24.47
CA LEU A 290 0.03 -22.59 -25.64
C LEU A 290 -0.87 -23.75 -26.09
N LYS A 291 -1.24 -23.73 -27.37
CA LYS A 291 -1.09 -24.95 -28.18
C LYS A 291 0.32 -25.01 -28.72
#